data_AF-A0A2H0UCU6-F1
#
_entry.id   AF-A0A2H0UCU6-F1
#
_cell.length_a   1.000
_cell.length_b   1.000
_cell.length_c   1.000
_cell.angle_alpha   90.00
_cell.angle_beta   90.00
_cell.angle_gamma   90.00
#
_symmetry.space_group_name_H-M   'P 1'
#
loop_
_entity.id
_entity.type
_entity.pdbx_description
1 polymer ?
#
loop_
_entity_poly.entity_id
_entity_poly.type
_entity_poly.pdbx_seq_one_letter_code
_entity_poly.pdbx_strand_id
1 'polypeptide(L)'
;MNTSKISGGTGGVMICFAMVVDGMQGLITLIPFIGFLIAPVMSIFAALLFGIWFSHNDVSMMDPKRVLGFGGTILGEVMPIVNVIPFWTGNITYTVIQEWRRPSEI
;
A
#
# COMPACT_ATOMS: atom_id res chain seq x y z
N MET A 1 7.10 27.43 -3.40
CA MET A 1 7.43 26.41 -2.40
C MET A 1 6.62 25.18 -2.78
N ASN A 2 7.26 24.12 -3.27
CA ASN A 2 6.57 22.93 -3.74
C ASN A 2 5.98 22.20 -2.52
N THR A 3 4.70 22.41 -2.23
CA THR A 3 4.03 21.74 -1.12
C THR A 3 3.62 20.35 -1.58
N SER A 4 4.40 19.32 -1.24
CA SER A 4 3.96 17.94 -1.42
C SER A 4 2.70 17.72 -0.59
N LYS A 5 1.71 16.99 -1.12
CA LYS A 5 0.46 16.73 -0.40
C LYS A 5 0.66 15.82 0.81
N ILE A 6 1.69 14.97 0.76
CA ILE A 6 2.11 14.12 1.88
C ILE A 6 3.36 14.74 2.51
N SER A 7 3.29 15.03 3.82
CA SER A 7 4.45 15.41 4.63
C SER A 7 5.45 14.26 4.76
N GLY A 8 6.74 14.57 4.90
CA GLY A 8 7.80 13.58 5.10
C GLY A 8 7.52 12.64 6.28
N GLY A 9 7.02 13.19 7.40
CA GLY A 9 6.65 12.40 8.58
C GLY A 9 5.49 11.45 8.31
N THR A 10 4.41 11.95 7.68
CA THR A 10 3.25 11.13 7.30
C THR A 10 3.64 10.01 6.36
N GLY A 11 4.44 10.31 5.32
CA GLY A 11 4.91 9.30 4.38
C GLY A 11 5.77 8.22 5.04
N GLY A 12 6.65 8.60 5.97
CA GLY A 12 7.43 7.64 6.76
C GLY A 12 6.54 6.71 7.60
N VAL A 13 5.51 7.24 8.26
CA VAL A 13 4.56 6.43 9.03
C VAL A 13 3.79 5.46 8.13
N MET A 14 3.35 5.90 6.94
CA MET A 14 2.67 5.04 5.97
C MET A 14 3.54 3.87 5.52
N ILE A 15 4.82 4.12 5.24
CA ILE A 15 5.77 3.07 4.86
C ILE A 15 6.01 2.10 6.01
N CYS A 16 6.18 2.59 7.24
CA CYS A 16 6.31 1.73 8.42
C CYS A 16 5.08 0.83 8.62
N PHE A 17 3.88 1.38 8.48
CA PHE A 17 2.65 0.60 8.55
C PHE A 17 2.57 -0.45 7.44
N ALA A 18 2.98 -0.10 6.21
CA ALA A 18 2.99 -1.04 5.09
C ALA A 18 3.94 -2.22 5.35
N MET A 19 5.12 -1.96 5.92
CA MET A 19 6.05 -3.03 6.34
C MET A 19 5.47 -3.95 7.40
N VAL A 20 4.72 -3.40 8.37
CA VAL A 20 4.04 -4.22 9.39
C VAL A 20 2.95 -5.09 8.76
N VAL A 21 2.16 -4.53 7.83
CA VAL A 21 1.12 -5.29 7.12
C VAL A 21 1.73 -6.44 6.32
N ASP A 22 2.74 -6.18 5.49
CA ASP A 22 3.42 -7.21 4.70
C ASP A 22 4.08 -8.26 5.61
N GLY A 23 4.72 -7.83 6.70
CA GLY A 23 5.32 -8.74 7.67
C GLY A 23 4.28 -9.65 8.33
N MET A 24 3.13 -9.10 8.73
CA MET A 24 2.02 -9.88 9.28
C MET A 24 1.43 -10.84 8.25
N GLN A 25 1.21 -10.39 7.01
CA GLN A 25 0.71 -11.26 5.94
C GLN A 25 1.70 -12.40 5.64
N GLY A 26 3.00 -12.10 5.55
CA GLY A 26 4.05 -13.10 5.36
C GLY A 26 4.11 -14.14 6.50
N LEU A 27 3.89 -13.72 7.75
CA LEU A 27 3.81 -14.65 8.88
C LEU A 27 2.55 -15.52 8.84
N ILE A 28 1.41 -14.96 8.43
CA ILE A 28 0.13 -15.70 8.34
C ILE A 28 0.16 -16.69 7.16
N THR A 29 0.82 -16.34 6.06
CA THR A 29 0.93 -17.19 4.86
C THR A 29 1.87 -18.38 5.04
N LEU A 30 2.72 -18.39 6.07
CA LEU A 30 3.44 -19.60 6.53
C LEU A 30 2.49 -20.74 6.91
N ILE A 31 1.24 -20.44 7.28
CA ILE A 31 0.21 -21.44 7.55
C ILE A 31 -0.74 -21.49 6.34
N PRO A 32 -0.64 -22.49 5.43
CA PRO A 32 -1.26 -22.42 4.11
C PRO A 32 -2.79 -22.21 4.12
N PHE A 33 -3.49 -22.92 5.00
CA PHE A 33 -4.96 -22.83 5.11
C PHE A 33 -5.44 -21.51 5.74
N ILE A 34 -4.71 -21.00 6.73
CA ILE A 34 -5.06 -19.74 7.41
C ILE A 34 -4.66 -18.55 6.53
N GLY A 35 -3.49 -18.62 5.90
CA GLY A 35 -3.01 -17.66 4.90
C GLY A 35 -4.00 -17.45 3.77
N PHE A 36 -4.52 -18.52 3.19
CA PHE A 36 -5.47 -18.41 2.07
C PHE A 36 -6.76 -17.65 2.44
N LEU A 37 -7.25 -17.79 3.67
CA LEU A 37 -8.50 -17.14 4.10
C LEU A 37 -8.28 -15.74 4.68
N ILE A 38 -7.22 -15.57 5.49
CA ILE A 38 -6.97 -14.33 6.25
C ILE A 38 -6.16 -13.32 5.43
N ALA A 39 -5.21 -13.75 4.59
CA ALA A 39 -4.38 -12.81 3.84
C ALA A 39 -5.20 -11.89 2.93
N PRO A 40 -6.20 -12.37 2.15
CA PRO A 40 -7.03 -11.49 1.32
C PRO A 40 -7.86 -10.49 2.14
N VAL A 41 -8.34 -10.91 3.33
CA VAL A 41 -9.07 -10.02 4.24
C VAL A 41 -8.15 -8.90 4.73
N MET A 42 -6.93 -9.25 5.14
CA MET A 42 -5.91 -8.27 5.51
C MET A 42 -5.56 -7.33 4.35
N SER A 43 -5.47 -7.83 3.12
CA SER A 43 -5.21 -7.01 1.93
C SER A 43 -6.32 -5.98 1.71
N ILE A 44 -7.59 -6.38 1.86
CA ILE A 44 -8.75 -5.48 1.73
C ILE A 44 -8.72 -4.41 2.82
N PHE A 45 -8.42 -4.80 4.07
CA PHE A 45 -8.29 -3.84 5.18
C PHE A 45 -7.14 -2.86 4.95
N ALA A 46 -5.98 -3.34 4.50
CA ALA A 46 -4.84 -2.50 4.15
C ALA A 46 -5.20 -1.54 3.01
N ALA A 47 -5.88 -2.03 1.98
CA ALA A 47 -6.35 -1.23 0.86
C ALA A 47 -7.25 -0.08 1.32
N LEU A 48 -8.20 -0.36 2.23
CA LEU A 48 -9.10 0.65 2.80
C LEU A 48 -8.35 1.63 3.71
N LEU A 49 -7.45 1.14 4.56
CA LEU A 49 -6.67 1.97 5.48
C LEU A 49 -5.81 2.99 4.70
N PHE A 50 -5.01 2.52 3.74
CA PHE A 50 -4.23 3.40 2.88
C PHE A 50 -5.13 4.24 1.99
N GLY A 51 -6.25 3.68 1.52
CA GLY A 51 -7.39 4.36 0.90
C GLY A 51 -7.74 5.68 1.57
N ILE A 52 -8.15 5.55 2.82
CA ILE A 52 -8.56 6.65 3.69
C ILE A 52 -7.38 7.58 3.96
N TRP A 53 -6.17 7.04 4.17
CA TRP A 53 -5.00 7.85 4.48
C TRP A 53 -4.60 8.77 3.33
N PHE A 54 -4.57 8.26 2.11
CA PHE A 54 -4.33 9.06 0.92
C PHE A 54 -5.46 10.07 0.69
N SER A 55 -6.72 9.69 0.91
CA SER A 55 -7.84 10.63 0.84
C SER A 55 -7.71 11.78 1.85
N HIS A 56 -7.19 11.54 3.05
CA HIS A 56 -6.93 12.59 4.05
C HIS A 56 -5.77 13.52 3.69
N ASN A 57 -4.90 13.11 2.76
CA ASN A 57 -3.80 13.93 2.25
C ASN A 57 -4.14 14.52 0.87
N ASP A 58 -5.42 14.64 0.49
CA ASP A 58 -5.86 15.14 -0.83
C ASP A 58 -5.22 14.41 -2.04
N VAL A 59 -4.82 13.15 -1.82
CA VAL A 59 -4.22 12.29 -2.83
C VAL A 59 -5.32 11.47 -3.49
N SER A 60 -5.62 11.80 -4.76
CA SER A 60 -6.66 11.09 -5.51
C SER A 60 -6.27 9.62 -5.72
N MET A 61 -7.13 8.73 -5.22
CA MET A 61 -7.09 7.29 -5.39
C MET A 61 -7.58 6.82 -6.77
N MET A 62 -8.33 7.67 -7.47
CA MET A 62 -8.88 7.37 -8.80
C MET A 62 -7.88 7.59 -9.94
N ASP A 63 -6.63 7.95 -9.63
CA ASP A 63 -5.58 7.96 -10.64
C ASP A 63 -5.38 6.52 -11.18
N PRO A 64 -5.50 6.28 -12.49
CA PRO A 64 -5.38 4.94 -13.08
C PRO A 64 -4.11 4.22 -12.66
N LYS A 65 -3.00 4.95 -12.43
CA LYS A 65 -1.72 4.36 -11.99
C LYS A 65 -1.80 3.83 -10.57
N ARG A 66 -2.55 4.49 -9.69
CA ARG A 66 -2.75 4.08 -8.30
C ARG A 66 -3.77 2.95 -8.21
N VAL A 67 -4.84 3.01 -8.99
CA VAL A 67 -5.80 1.90 -9.11
C VAL A 67 -5.11 0.64 -9.62
N LEU A 68 -4.25 0.76 -10.65
CA LEU A 68 -3.44 -0.35 -11.15
C LEU A 68 -2.42 -0.84 -10.11
N GLY A 69 -1.78 0.06 -9.35
CA GLY A 69 -0.89 -0.30 -8.27
C GLY A 69 -1.60 -1.09 -7.16
N PHE A 70 -2.74 -0.60 -6.68
CA PHE A 70 -3.57 -1.26 -5.66
C PHE A 70 -4.13 -2.59 -6.16
N GLY A 71 -4.68 -2.62 -7.37
CA GLY A 71 -5.17 -3.85 -7.99
C GLY A 71 -4.07 -4.88 -8.20
N GLY A 72 -2.89 -4.44 -8.65
CA GLY A 72 -1.71 -5.29 -8.80
C GLY A 72 -1.18 -5.82 -7.46
N THR A 73 -1.24 -5.03 -6.40
CA THR A 73 -0.86 -5.44 -5.03
C THR A 73 -1.80 -6.55 -4.53
N ILE A 74 -3.11 -6.35 -4.67
CA ILE A 74 -4.12 -7.33 -4.28
C ILE A 74 -3.97 -8.63 -5.08
N LEU A 75 -3.78 -8.55 -6.40
CA LEU A 75 -3.57 -9.72 -7.25
C LEU A 75 -2.25 -10.44 -6.95
N GLY A 76 -1.19 -9.68 -6.65
CA GLY A 76 0.12 -10.21 -6.26
C GLY A 76 0.08 -11.03 -4.97
N GLU A 77 -0.72 -10.60 -4.00
CA GLU A 77 -0.87 -11.29 -2.71
C GLU A 77 -1.74 -12.54 -2.79
N VAL A 78 -2.73 -12.57 -3.67
CA VAL A 78 -3.56 -13.76 -3.91
C VAL A 78 -2.75 -14.88 -4.56
N MET A 79 -1.68 -14.56 -5.30
CA MET A 79 -0.80 -15.57 -5.87
C MET A 79 0.21 -16.10 -4.82
N PRO A 80 0.13 -17.38 -4.41
CA PRO A 80 0.96 -17.92 -3.32
C PRO A 80 2.47 -17.89 -3.62
N ILE A 81 2.86 -17.90 -4.89
CA ILE A 81 4.26 -17.91 -5.33
C ILE A 81 4.91 -16.52 -5.21
N VAL A 82 4.12 -15.45 -5.32
CA VAL A 82 4.63 -14.07 -5.34
C VAL A 82 4.45 -13.35 -3.99
N ASN A 83 3.67 -13.93 -3.08
CA ASN A 83 3.35 -13.42 -1.73
C ASN A 83 4.59 -13.18 -0.84
N VAL A 84 5.77 -13.71 -1.18
CA VAL A 84 7.03 -13.41 -0.48
C VAL A 84 7.49 -11.95 -0.70
N ILE A 85 7.03 -11.30 -1.77
CA ILE A 85 7.38 -9.92 -2.09
C ILE A 85 6.49 -8.98 -1.27
N PRO A 86 7.05 -8.00 -0.54
CA PRO A 86 6.29 -7.02 0.23
C PRO A 86 5.60 -6.02 -0.70
N PHE A 87 4.45 -6.41 -1.24
CA PHE A 87 3.73 -5.66 -2.27
C PHE A 87 3.14 -4.37 -1.73
N TRP A 88 2.56 -4.35 -0.52
CA TRP A 88 2.05 -3.13 0.08
C TRP A 88 3.17 -2.13 0.33
N THR A 89 4.27 -2.57 0.92
CA THR A 89 5.44 -1.72 1.19
C THR A 89 5.95 -1.12 -0.11
N GLY A 90 6.09 -1.94 -1.17
CA GLY A 90 6.53 -1.46 -2.47
C GLY A 90 5.59 -0.40 -3.06
N ASN A 91 4.29 -0.68 -3.10
CA ASN A 91 3.29 0.20 -3.69
C ASN A 91 3.11 1.51 -2.90
N ILE A 92 3.06 1.43 -1.57
CA ILE A 92 2.94 2.60 -0.69
C ILE A 92 4.20 3.46 -0.76
N THR A 93 5.38 2.84 -0.69
CA THR A 93 6.66 3.57 -0.84
C THR A 93 6.75 4.25 -2.19
N TYR A 94 6.39 3.56 -3.27
CA TYR A 94 6.37 4.14 -4.62
C TYR A 94 5.41 5.33 -4.70
N THR A 95 4.20 5.20 -4.13
CA THR A 95 3.18 6.26 -4.14
C THR A 95 3.62 7.48 -3.33
N VAL A 96 4.19 7.27 -2.14
CA VAL A 96 4.73 8.33 -1.29
C VAL A 96 5.89 9.07 -1.98
N ILE A 97 6.84 8.33 -2.56
CA ILE A 97 7.97 8.92 -3.30
C ILE A 97 7.50 9.67 -4.54
N GLN A 98 6.52 9.15 -5.28
CA GLN A 98 5.92 9.85 -6.41
C GLN A 98 5.29 11.18 -5.98
N GLU A 99 4.57 11.20 -4.86
CA GLU A 99 3.96 12.41 -4.33
C GLU A 99 5.00 13.44 -3.86
N TRP A 100 6.12 12.99 -3.31
CA TRP A 100 7.25 13.88 -2.99
C TRP A 100 7.95 14.41 -4.26
N ARG A 101 7.97 13.64 -5.34
CA ARG A 101 8.61 14.02 -6.62
C ARG A 101 7.73 14.84 -7.55
N ARG A 102 6.41 14.78 -7.39
CA ARG A 102 5.45 15.57 -8.17
C ARG A 102 4.86 16.64 -7.24
N PRO A 103 5.44 17.85 -7.21
CA PRO A 103 4.78 19.00 -6.61
C PRO A 103 3.38 19.11 -7.20
N SER A 104 2.39 19.37 -6.36
CA SER A 104 1.03 19.68 -6.82
C SER A 104 1.10 20.81 -7.86
N GLU A 105 0.83 20.49 -9.12
CA GLU A 105 0.40 21.51 -10.08
C GLU A 105 -0.96 21.98 -9.58
N ILE A 106 -0.97 23.17 -8.97
CA ILE A 106 -2.18 23.92 -8.64
C ILE A 106 -2.77 24.43 -9.96
#